data_AF-A0A544XY15-F1
#
_entry.id   AF-A0A544XY15-F1
#
_cell.length_a   1.000
_cell.length_b   1.000
_cell.length_c   1.000
_cell.angle_alpha   90.00
_cell.angle_beta   90.00
_cell.angle_gamma   90.00
#
_symmetry.space_group_name_H-M   'P 1'
#
loop_
_entity.id
_entity.type
_entity.pdbx_description
1 polymer ?
#
loop_
_entity_poly.entity_id
_entity_poly.type
_entity_poly.pdbx_seq_one_letter_code
_entity_poly.pdbx_strand_id
1 'polypeptide(L)'
;MQREAARAQAQQIRAQQAAQRNAERARAAYARAQAAEEKERKRLYQESRAADVAAMNEALELRMQALATILQATLQVDDHIDFESLKRPATIPAWQHRHLEVPTPAPQWEQFAPAEPTGVGKLFGKSKYQQALAAAQGQFQQATAQHQAQERARTQALAEARAAYEGMVSARKADAARQHAEIDAFRNEYESGDPDAVVSYYDMVLQRSSYPDGFPQHFKIAFVPESRQLVVEYELPTVDIVPAVKQHRYVKSTDSINESPRPATQIKSTYAAAIAQVALRTVHELFEADRGRHLDVVVFNGVVDTIDPASGQKIRPCLITLRTTRDTFGALDLAHVDPLKCLQHLSAGVSKSPVELTPVRPVLEFNMVDARFVEESDALSIVDSRPNLMDLSPGEFEALIQNLFTKMGLEARQTRASRDGGVDCIAYDPRPIFGGKVVIQAKRYKNTVGVSAVRDLFGTLQNEGASKGILVTTAGYGQASFEFAKNKPIELIDGANLLYLLEEHAGVQAKIVPPDEWRDPA
;
A
#
# COMPACT_ATOMS: atom_id res chain seq x y z
N MET A 1 5.78 51.97 -84.84
CA MET A 1 5.14 52.79 -83.78
C MET A 1 3.65 52.49 -83.54
N GLN A 2 2.66 52.95 -84.33
CA GLN A 2 1.24 52.76 -83.96
C GLN A 2 0.75 51.29 -83.90
N ARG A 3 1.23 50.40 -84.80
CA ARG A 3 0.88 48.96 -84.76
C ARG A 3 1.53 48.17 -83.61
N GLU A 4 2.69 48.61 -83.14
CA GLU A 4 3.38 47.99 -81.99
C GLU A 4 2.73 48.39 -80.68
N ALA A 5 2.31 49.66 -80.54
CA ALA A 5 1.55 50.13 -79.39
C ALA A 5 0.22 49.39 -79.23
N ALA A 6 -0.53 49.18 -80.32
CA ALA A 6 -1.78 48.42 -80.30
C ALA A 6 -1.57 46.93 -79.94
N ARG A 7 -0.49 46.30 -80.41
CA ARG A 7 -0.13 44.92 -80.03
C ARG A 7 0.26 44.82 -78.55
N ALA A 8 1.04 45.77 -78.05
CA ALA A 8 1.44 45.83 -76.64
C ALA A 8 0.21 46.02 -75.72
N GLN A 9 -0.73 46.89 -76.10
CA GLN A 9 -1.95 47.14 -75.34
C GLN A 9 -2.89 45.92 -75.34
N ALA A 10 -3.07 45.25 -76.48
CA ALA A 10 -3.83 43.99 -76.56
C ALA A 10 -3.18 42.86 -75.74
N GLN A 11 -1.84 42.81 -75.68
CA GLN A 11 -1.10 41.85 -74.88
C GLN A 11 -1.25 42.13 -73.37
N GLN A 12 -1.23 43.40 -72.95
CA GLN A 12 -1.53 43.82 -71.57
C GLN A 12 -2.95 43.44 -71.14
N ILE A 13 -3.96 43.68 -71.98
CA ILE A 13 -5.36 43.33 -71.67
C ILE A 13 -5.51 41.80 -71.52
N ARG A 14 -4.91 41.01 -72.42
CA ARG A 14 -4.92 39.54 -72.32
C ARG A 14 -4.20 39.06 -71.06
N ALA A 15 -3.08 39.68 -70.69
CA ALA A 15 -2.34 39.37 -69.48
C ALA A 15 -3.16 39.69 -68.22
N GLN A 16 -3.85 40.84 -68.18
CA GLN A 16 -4.73 41.22 -67.07
C GLN A 16 -5.93 40.27 -66.95
N GLN A 17 -6.59 39.90 -68.05
CA GLN A 17 -7.69 38.93 -68.04
C GLN A 17 -7.23 37.52 -67.64
N ALA A 18 -6.04 37.09 -68.08
CA ALA A 18 -5.45 35.83 -67.64
C ALA A 18 -5.11 35.85 -66.14
N ALA A 19 -4.57 36.96 -65.63
CA ALA A 19 -4.29 37.15 -64.22
C ALA A 19 -5.57 37.13 -63.37
N GLN A 20 -6.65 37.79 -63.81
CA GLN A 20 -7.95 37.74 -63.14
C GLN A 20 -8.53 36.32 -63.09
N ARG A 21 -8.55 35.60 -64.22
CA ARG A 21 -9.02 34.20 -64.25
C ARG A 21 -8.16 33.28 -63.37
N ASN A 22 -6.85 33.49 -63.34
CA ASN A 22 -5.96 32.73 -62.47
C ASN A 22 -6.21 33.04 -60.99
N ALA A 23 -6.44 34.31 -60.64
CA ALA A 23 -6.78 34.72 -59.28
C ALA A 23 -8.14 34.14 -58.83
N GLU A 24 -9.14 34.12 -59.71
CA GLU A 24 -10.45 33.49 -59.43
C GLU A 24 -10.33 31.99 -59.23
N ARG A 25 -9.58 31.29 -60.10
CA ARG A 25 -9.30 29.85 -59.96
C ARG A 25 -8.56 29.56 -58.65
N ALA A 26 -7.59 30.39 -58.28
CA ALA A 26 -6.86 30.26 -57.03
C ALA A 26 -7.78 30.47 -55.81
N ARG A 27 -8.64 31.49 -55.81
CA ARG A 27 -9.64 31.72 -54.76
C ARG A 27 -10.63 30.55 -54.63
N ALA A 28 -11.13 30.04 -55.75
CA ALA A 28 -12.04 28.88 -55.77
C ALA A 28 -11.35 27.57 -55.35
N ALA A 29 -10.06 27.39 -55.65
CA ALA A 29 -9.27 26.28 -55.15
C ALA A 29 -9.05 26.39 -53.63
N TYR A 30 -8.72 27.58 -53.13
CA TYR A 30 -8.56 27.84 -51.70
C TYR A 30 -9.85 27.58 -50.91
N ALA A 31 -11.00 28.09 -51.38
CA ALA A 31 -12.29 27.86 -50.73
C ALA A 31 -12.66 26.36 -50.69
N ARG A 32 -12.38 25.61 -51.77
CA ARG A 32 -12.58 24.16 -51.80
C ARG A 32 -11.66 23.41 -50.84
N ALA A 33 -10.40 23.83 -50.74
CA ALA A 33 -9.45 23.26 -49.79
C ALA A 33 -9.90 23.48 -48.34
N GLN A 34 -10.32 24.71 -47.99
CA GLN A 34 -10.87 25.05 -46.67
C GLN A 34 -12.11 24.23 -46.33
N ALA A 35 -13.07 24.08 -47.26
CA ALA A 35 -14.25 23.26 -47.04
C ALA A 35 -13.93 21.77 -46.88
N ALA A 36 -12.93 21.26 -47.61
CA ALA A 36 -12.46 19.88 -47.48
C ALA A 36 -11.78 19.66 -46.12
N GLU A 37 -10.93 20.59 -45.68
CA GLU A 37 -10.27 20.56 -44.37
C GLU A 37 -11.27 20.63 -43.22
N GLU A 38 -12.28 21.50 -43.30
CA GLU A 38 -13.33 21.58 -42.28
C GLU A 38 -14.16 20.29 -42.21
N LYS A 39 -14.49 19.69 -43.35
CA LYS A 39 -15.19 18.41 -43.43
C LYS A 39 -14.36 17.28 -42.82
N GLU A 40 -13.06 17.24 -43.11
CA GLU A 40 -12.15 16.24 -42.56
C GLU A 40 -11.98 16.41 -41.04
N ARG A 41 -11.82 17.63 -40.56
CA ARG A 41 -11.78 17.93 -39.11
C ARG A 41 -13.05 17.47 -38.40
N LYS A 42 -14.23 17.75 -38.97
CA LYS A 42 -15.52 17.28 -38.42
C LYS A 42 -15.62 15.76 -38.41
N ARG A 43 -15.11 15.10 -39.45
CA ARG A 43 -15.07 13.63 -39.53
C ARG A 43 -14.16 13.05 -38.44
N LEU A 44 -12.90 13.52 -38.35
CA LEU A 44 -11.94 13.06 -37.34
C LEU A 44 -12.46 13.29 -35.92
N TYR A 45 -13.12 14.41 -35.67
CA TYR A 45 -13.77 14.67 -34.39
C TYR A 45 -14.86 13.64 -34.09
N GLN A 46 -15.76 13.34 -35.03
CA GLN A 46 -16.81 12.33 -34.85
C GLN A 46 -16.23 10.92 -34.66
N GLU A 47 -15.17 10.57 -35.38
CA GLU A 47 -14.45 9.30 -35.22
C GLU A 47 -13.81 9.20 -33.82
N SER A 48 -13.19 10.28 -33.33
CA SER A 48 -12.67 10.35 -31.96
C SER A 48 -13.77 10.18 -30.92
N ARG A 49 -14.91 10.87 -31.05
CA ARG A 49 -16.04 10.74 -30.11
C ARG A 49 -16.65 9.34 -30.12
N ALA A 50 -16.69 8.70 -31.29
CA ALA A 50 -17.14 7.31 -31.40
C ALA A 50 -16.15 6.34 -30.74
N ALA A 51 -14.84 6.59 -30.87
CA ALA A 51 -13.80 5.81 -30.21
C ALA A 51 -13.86 5.96 -28.67
N ASP A 52 -14.07 7.17 -28.15
CA ASP A 52 -14.27 7.42 -26.70
C ASP A 52 -15.43 6.57 -26.16
N VAL A 53 -16.58 6.58 -26.86
CA VAL A 53 -17.76 5.81 -26.46
C VAL A 53 -17.53 4.31 -26.57
N ALA A 54 -16.77 3.85 -27.56
CA ALA A 54 -16.39 2.44 -27.68
C ALA A 54 -15.54 2.02 -26.47
N ALA A 55 -14.54 2.82 -26.08
CA ALA A 55 -13.70 2.55 -24.91
C ALA A 55 -14.49 2.55 -23.60
N MET A 56 -15.45 3.47 -23.42
CA MET A 56 -16.34 3.47 -22.25
C MET A 56 -17.19 2.18 -22.16
N ASN A 57 -17.73 1.73 -23.30
CA ASN A 57 -18.51 0.49 -23.35
C ASN A 57 -17.63 -0.75 -23.12
N GLU A 58 -16.41 -0.77 -23.64
CA GLU A 58 -15.44 -1.83 -23.38
C GLU A 58 -15.10 -1.92 -21.89
N ALA A 59 -14.89 -0.79 -21.22
CA ALA A 59 -14.67 -0.76 -19.76
C ALA A 59 -15.87 -1.31 -18.98
N LEU A 60 -17.12 -1.03 -19.41
CA LEU A 60 -18.32 -1.61 -18.80
C LEU A 60 -18.38 -3.13 -18.97
N GLU A 61 -18.04 -3.65 -20.14
CA GLU A 61 -18.03 -5.09 -20.40
C GLU A 61 -16.93 -5.79 -19.59
N LEU A 62 -15.71 -5.25 -19.57
CA LEU A 62 -14.61 -5.76 -18.74
C LEU A 62 -14.99 -5.80 -17.26
N ARG A 63 -15.65 -4.74 -16.77
CA ARG A 63 -16.14 -4.68 -15.39
C ARG A 63 -17.17 -5.77 -15.11
N MET A 64 -18.12 -5.98 -16.01
CA MET A 64 -19.14 -7.02 -15.86
C MET A 64 -18.55 -8.43 -15.93
N GLN A 65 -17.57 -8.64 -16.81
CA GLN A 65 -16.84 -9.90 -16.89
C GLN A 65 -16.07 -10.18 -15.61
N ALA A 66 -15.35 -9.19 -15.08
CA ALA A 66 -14.60 -9.33 -13.82
C ALA A 66 -15.51 -9.72 -12.64
N LEU A 67 -16.74 -9.19 -12.57
CA LEU A 67 -17.73 -9.58 -11.56
C LEU A 67 -18.30 -10.99 -11.78
N ALA A 68 -18.38 -11.45 -13.03
CA ALA A 68 -18.91 -12.76 -13.39
C ALA A 68 -17.90 -13.90 -13.19
N THR A 69 -16.60 -13.58 -13.11
CA THR A 69 -15.51 -14.58 -13.05
C THR A 69 -14.70 -14.54 -11.76
N ILE A 70 -15.24 -13.99 -10.66
CA ILE A 70 -14.52 -13.82 -9.39
C ILE A 70 -14.07 -15.18 -8.86
N LEU A 71 -14.95 -16.19 -8.86
CA LEU A 71 -14.62 -17.53 -8.37
C LEU A 71 -13.64 -18.23 -9.33
N GLN A 72 -13.91 -18.19 -10.65
CA GLN A 72 -13.07 -18.87 -11.64
C GLN A 72 -11.65 -18.33 -11.67
N ALA A 73 -11.43 -17.05 -11.35
CA ALA A 73 -10.12 -16.43 -11.33
C ALA A 73 -9.15 -17.10 -10.35
N THR A 74 -9.64 -17.73 -9.27
CA THR A 74 -8.80 -18.37 -8.26
C THR A 74 -8.57 -19.86 -8.51
N LEU A 75 -9.44 -20.54 -9.26
CA LEU A 75 -9.40 -22.01 -9.40
C LEU A 75 -8.14 -22.56 -10.10
N GLN A 76 -7.32 -21.69 -10.70
CA GLN A 76 -6.05 -22.04 -11.34
C GLN A 76 -4.84 -21.50 -10.58
N VAL A 77 -5.07 -20.76 -9.49
CA VAL A 77 -4.04 -20.21 -8.61
C VAL A 77 -3.82 -21.21 -7.48
N ASP A 78 -2.55 -21.46 -7.17
CA ASP A 78 -2.16 -22.20 -5.96
C ASP A 78 -2.09 -21.18 -4.82
N ASP A 79 -3.05 -21.24 -3.90
CA ASP A 79 -3.19 -20.29 -2.80
C ASP A 79 -2.26 -20.64 -1.62
N HIS A 80 -1.57 -21.78 -1.71
CA HIS A 80 -0.56 -22.19 -0.75
C HIS A 80 0.62 -21.21 -0.69
N ILE A 81 1.00 -20.84 0.54
CA ILE A 81 2.16 -20.00 0.78
C ILE A 81 3.39 -20.89 0.96
N ASP A 82 4.25 -20.88 -0.04
CA ASP A 82 5.61 -21.41 0.12
C ASP A 82 6.43 -20.49 1.03
N PHE A 83 6.78 -20.98 2.23
CA PHE A 83 7.59 -20.23 3.19
C PHE A 83 8.96 -19.83 2.63
N GLU A 84 9.55 -20.59 1.71
CA GLU A 84 10.82 -20.21 1.08
C GLU A 84 10.65 -18.97 0.20
N SER A 85 9.49 -18.80 -0.43
CA SER A 85 9.17 -17.61 -1.23
C SER A 85 9.13 -16.31 -0.40
N LEU A 86 8.94 -16.42 0.92
CA LEU A 86 8.95 -15.28 1.85
C LEU A 86 10.37 -14.78 2.15
N LYS A 87 11.39 -15.63 1.96
CA LYS A 87 12.80 -15.31 2.27
C LYS A 87 13.36 -14.34 1.24
N ARG A 88 13.74 -13.15 1.70
CA ARG A 88 14.31 -12.11 0.82
C ARG A 88 15.84 -12.17 0.89
N PRO A 89 16.54 -12.43 -0.23
CA PRO A 89 17.99 -12.43 -0.24
C PRO A 89 18.54 -11.02 -0.04
N ALA A 90 19.73 -10.91 0.55
CA ALA A 90 20.39 -9.61 0.75
C ALA A 90 20.78 -8.97 -0.59
N THR A 91 20.23 -7.79 -0.89
CA THR A 91 20.60 -6.99 -2.07
C THR A 91 21.89 -6.21 -1.81
N ILE A 92 22.98 -6.68 -2.42
CA ILE A 92 24.32 -6.10 -2.27
C ILE A 92 24.65 -5.25 -3.51
N PRO A 93 24.89 -3.93 -3.36
CA PRO A 93 25.23 -3.05 -4.47
C PRO A 93 26.65 -3.33 -4.94
N ALA A 94 26.92 -3.07 -6.21
CA ALA A 94 28.26 -3.20 -6.77
C ALA A 94 29.24 -2.20 -6.13
N TRP A 95 30.50 -2.61 -6.01
CA TRP A 95 31.60 -1.76 -5.54
C TRP A 95 31.85 -0.57 -6.48
N GLN A 96 31.69 0.66 -5.98
CA GLN A 96 31.75 1.89 -6.77
C GLN A 96 33.13 2.57 -6.75
N HIS A 97 34.03 2.19 -5.84
CA HIS A 97 35.32 2.87 -5.64
C HIS A 97 36.49 2.22 -6.40
N ARG A 98 36.24 1.58 -7.55
CA ARG A 98 37.30 1.00 -8.40
C ARG A 98 38.37 2.01 -8.81
N HIS A 99 37.99 3.28 -8.94
CA HIS A 99 38.93 4.37 -9.27
C HIS A 99 40.00 4.58 -8.20
N LEU A 100 39.71 4.26 -6.93
CA LEU A 100 40.69 4.35 -5.84
C LEU A 100 41.68 3.18 -5.85
N GLU A 101 41.45 2.12 -6.63
CA GLU A 101 42.34 0.94 -6.67
C GLU A 101 43.55 1.14 -7.58
N VAL A 102 43.47 2.11 -8.50
CA VAL A 102 44.53 2.44 -9.44
C VAL A 102 45.49 3.45 -8.81
N PRO A 103 46.79 3.14 -8.65
CA PRO A 103 47.78 4.11 -8.18
C PRO A 103 47.97 5.27 -9.18
N THR A 104 48.25 6.46 -8.65
CA THR A 104 48.61 7.61 -9.49
C THR A 104 50.04 7.47 -10.02
N PRO A 105 50.32 7.89 -11.27
CA PRO A 105 51.65 7.82 -11.85
C PRO A 105 52.68 8.62 -11.04
N ALA A 106 53.82 8.01 -10.73
CA ALA A 106 54.91 8.71 -10.05
C ALA A 106 55.56 9.76 -10.97
N PRO A 107 55.95 10.93 -10.44
CA PRO A 107 56.71 11.91 -11.20
C PRO A 107 58.06 11.31 -11.62
N GLN A 108 58.43 11.52 -12.87
CA GLN A 108 59.68 11.02 -13.45
C GLN A 108 60.65 12.19 -13.64
N TRP A 109 61.92 12.02 -13.26
CA TRP A 109 62.92 13.10 -13.32
C TRP A 109 63.06 13.68 -14.73
N GLU A 110 62.91 12.84 -15.75
CA GLU A 110 62.98 13.16 -17.17
C GLU A 110 61.98 14.25 -17.59
N GLN A 111 60.87 14.41 -16.86
CA GLN A 111 59.85 15.44 -17.12
C GLN A 111 60.25 16.83 -16.60
N PHE A 112 61.25 16.89 -15.70
CA PHE A 112 61.71 18.12 -15.04
C PHE A 112 63.13 18.51 -15.46
N ALA A 113 63.89 17.56 -16.01
CA ALA A 113 65.28 17.78 -16.39
C ALA A 113 65.42 18.94 -17.41
N PRO A 114 66.24 19.98 -17.11
CA PRO A 114 66.46 21.08 -18.03
C PRO A 114 67.24 20.60 -19.26
N ALA A 115 66.93 21.15 -20.43
CA ALA A 115 67.64 20.84 -21.67
C ALA A 115 69.14 21.11 -21.52
N GLU A 116 69.97 20.15 -21.94
CA GLU A 116 71.42 20.29 -21.85
C GLU A 116 71.93 21.43 -22.77
N PRO A 117 72.90 22.24 -22.31
CA PRO A 117 73.43 23.33 -23.13
C PRO A 117 74.22 22.77 -24.32
N THR A 118 73.76 23.08 -25.53
CA THR A 118 74.41 22.70 -26.79
C THR A 118 75.15 23.90 -27.42
N GLY A 119 76.26 23.64 -28.12
CA GLY A 119 77.05 24.67 -28.82
C GLY A 119 77.74 25.72 -27.91
N VAL A 120 77.77 26.99 -28.37
CA VAL A 120 78.44 28.13 -27.70
C VAL A 120 77.89 28.43 -26.29
N GLY A 121 76.73 27.85 -25.94
CA GLY A 121 76.13 27.91 -24.59
C GLY A 121 76.93 27.19 -23.51
N LYS A 122 77.85 26.28 -23.85
CA LYS A 122 78.72 25.57 -22.88
C LYS A 122 79.78 26.45 -22.20
N LEU A 123 80.19 27.57 -22.82
CA LEU A 123 81.21 28.48 -22.27
C LEU A 123 80.62 29.60 -21.40
N PHE A 124 79.43 30.11 -21.73
CA PHE A 124 78.85 31.30 -21.07
C PHE A 124 77.54 31.03 -20.29
N GLY A 125 76.95 29.84 -20.39
CA GLY A 125 75.65 29.50 -19.80
C GLY A 125 75.68 28.65 -18.52
N LYS A 126 76.85 28.31 -17.98
CA LYS A 126 76.99 27.35 -16.85
C LYS A 126 76.21 27.76 -15.59
N SER A 127 76.25 29.03 -15.21
CA SER A 127 75.52 29.55 -14.04
C SER A 127 73.99 29.48 -14.23
N LYS A 128 73.49 29.79 -15.44
CA LYS A 128 72.06 29.69 -15.77
C LYS A 128 71.57 28.23 -15.79
N TYR A 129 72.36 27.32 -16.34
CA TYR A 129 72.04 25.89 -16.32
C TYR A 129 72.04 25.30 -14.90
N GLN A 130 73.00 25.70 -14.05
CA GLN A 130 73.01 25.29 -12.64
C GLN A 130 71.79 25.81 -11.86
N GLN A 131 71.37 27.06 -12.10
CA GLN A 131 70.14 27.61 -11.53
C GLN A 131 68.89 26.86 -12.03
N ALA A 132 68.82 26.56 -13.33
CA ALA A 132 67.72 25.78 -13.91
C ALA A 132 67.68 24.34 -13.37
N LEU A 133 68.84 23.71 -13.16
CA LEU A 133 68.96 22.38 -12.56
C LEU A 133 68.51 22.37 -11.10
N ALA A 134 68.93 23.34 -10.31
CA ALA A 134 68.51 23.48 -8.90
C ALA A 134 67.00 23.74 -8.80
N ALA A 135 66.44 24.57 -9.69
CA ALA A 135 65.00 24.81 -9.77
C ALA A 135 64.23 23.54 -10.18
N ALA A 136 64.70 22.80 -11.18
CA ALA A 136 64.13 21.53 -11.61
C ALA A 136 64.18 20.46 -10.49
N GLN A 137 65.27 20.38 -9.74
CA GLN A 137 65.39 19.50 -8.57
C GLN A 137 64.38 19.88 -7.49
N GLY A 138 64.21 21.17 -7.19
CA GLY A 138 63.20 21.64 -6.25
C GLY A 138 61.77 21.31 -6.71
N GLN A 139 61.46 21.51 -8.00
CA GLN A 139 60.17 21.15 -8.59
C GLN A 139 59.90 19.64 -8.55
N PHE A 140 60.91 18.81 -8.87
CA PHE A 140 60.79 17.35 -8.80
C PHE A 140 60.60 16.86 -7.36
N GLN A 141 61.33 17.42 -6.39
CA GLN A 141 61.14 17.11 -4.97
C GLN A 141 59.74 17.49 -4.50
N GLN A 142 59.24 18.67 -4.90
CA GLN A 142 57.88 19.09 -4.58
C GLN A 142 56.83 18.18 -5.22
N ALA A 143 56.98 17.82 -6.50
CA ALA A 143 56.09 16.90 -7.20
C ALA A 143 56.09 15.51 -6.56
N THR A 144 57.26 15.01 -6.13
CA THR A 144 57.41 13.73 -5.44
C THR A 144 56.71 13.76 -4.07
N ALA A 145 56.89 14.82 -3.29
CA ALA A 145 56.22 14.99 -2.00
C ALA A 145 54.69 15.09 -2.16
N GLN A 146 54.22 15.79 -3.19
CA GLN A 146 52.79 15.87 -3.53
C GLN A 146 52.22 14.51 -3.94
N HIS A 147 52.91 13.77 -4.80
CA HIS A 147 52.53 12.41 -5.19
C HIS A 147 52.44 11.46 -3.98
N GLN A 148 53.45 11.48 -3.10
CA GLN A 148 53.44 10.68 -1.87
C GLN A 148 52.28 11.06 -0.92
N ALA A 149 51.92 12.34 -0.83
CA ALA A 149 50.76 12.77 -0.06
C ALA A 149 49.43 12.29 -0.70
N GLN A 150 49.30 12.39 -2.03
CA GLN A 150 48.15 11.91 -2.78
C GLN A 150 47.98 10.39 -2.68
N GLU A 151 49.07 9.63 -2.80
CA GLU A 151 49.02 8.17 -2.65
C GLU A 151 48.63 7.74 -1.24
N ARG A 152 49.12 8.43 -0.19
CA ARG A 152 48.66 8.19 1.19
C ARG A 152 47.19 8.49 1.38
N ALA A 153 46.69 9.60 0.85
CA ALA A 153 45.29 9.96 0.92
C ALA A 153 44.41 8.94 0.15
N ARG A 154 44.85 8.49 -1.03
CA ARG A 154 44.16 7.48 -1.84
C ARG A 154 44.07 6.14 -1.12
N THR A 155 45.18 5.65 -0.54
CA THR A 155 45.19 4.35 0.17
C THR A 155 44.34 4.40 1.43
N GLN A 156 44.37 5.50 2.17
CA GLN A 156 43.48 5.72 3.31
C GLN A 156 42.01 5.73 2.89
N ALA A 157 41.65 6.53 1.87
CA ALA A 157 40.28 6.59 1.36
C ALA A 157 39.80 5.23 0.82
N LEU A 158 40.68 4.46 0.17
CA LEU A 158 40.38 3.11 -0.28
C LEU A 158 40.10 2.17 0.89
N ALA A 159 40.91 2.23 1.95
CA ALA A 159 40.73 1.41 3.15
C ALA A 159 39.41 1.76 3.87
N GLU A 160 39.12 3.05 4.05
CA GLU A 160 37.86 3.53 4.63
C GLU A 160 36.65 3.09 3.80
N ALA A 161 36.71 3.25 2.48
CA ALA A 161 35.64 2.83 1.58
C ALA A 161 35.42 1.30 1.61
N ARG A 162 36.49 0.50 1.68
CA ARG A 162 36.40 -0.96 1.79
C ARG A 162 35.77 -1.38 3.11
N ALA A 163 36.24 -0.82 4.23
CA ALA A 163 35.68 -1.09 5.55
C ALA A 163 34.19 -0.72 5.62
N ALA A 164 33.80 0.43 5.08
CA ALA A 164 32.41 0.85 5.01
C ALA A 164 31.55 -0.10 4.15
N TYR A 165 32.08 -0.52 2.99
CA TYR A 165 31.38 -1.46 2.12
C TYR A 165 31.23 -2.84 2.76
N GLU A 166 32.29 -3.41 3.33
CA GLU A 166 32.26 -4.69 4.05
C GLU A 166 31.29 -4.65 5.24
N GLY A 167 31.31 -3.57 6.02
CA GLY A 167 30.35 -3.35 7.10
C GLY A 167 28.90 -3.33 6.60
N MET A 168 28.62 -2.60 5.52
CA MET A 168 27.29 -2.56 4.89
C MET A 168 26.86 -3.92 4.34
N VAL A 169 27.75 -4.66 3.67
CA VAL A 169 27.46 -6.01 3.17
C VAL A 169 27.16 -6.96 4.32
N SER A 170 27.96 -6.93 5.39
CA SER A 170 27.77 -7.75 6.58
C SER A 170 26.42 -7.46 7.26
N ALA A 171 26.10 -6.18 7.46
CA ALA A 171 24.82 -5.76 8.04
C ALA A 171 23.63 -6.26 7.21
N ARG A 172 23.66 -6.08 5.87
CA ARG A 172 22.57 -6.55 5.00
C ARG A 172 22.42 -8.07 4.96
N LYS A 173 23.54 -8.81 5.04
CA LYS A 173 23.50 -10.27 5.15
C LYS A 173 22.91 -10.71 6.50
N ALA A 174 23.27 -10.04 7.58
CA ALA A 174 22.73 -10.31 8.91
C ALA A 174 21.22 -10.01 8.98
N ASP A 175 20.76 -8.91 8.36
CA ASP A 175 19.34 -8.58 8.25
C ASP A 175 18.56 -9.66 7.50
N ALA A 176 19.07 -10.11 6.35
CA ALA A 176 18.46 -11.19 5.60
C ALA A 176 18.44 -12.50 6.40
N ALA A 177 19.54 -12.85 7.08
CA ALA A 177 19.61 -14.06 7.90
C ALA A 177 18.63 -14.04 9.08
N ARG A 178 18.46 -12.90 9.74
CA ARG A 178 17.45 -12.72 10.80
C ARG A 178 16.04 -12.95 10.27
N GLN A 179 15.71 -12.33 9.13
CA GLN A 179 14.41 -12.52 8.49
C GLN A 179 14.16 -13.98 8.07
N HIS A 180 15.19 -14.68 7.59
CA HIS A 180 15.06 -16.10 7.24
C HIS A 180 14.78 -16.96 8.47
N ALA A 181 15.48 -16.68 9.58
CA ALA A 181 15.26 -17.40 10.84
C ALA A 181 13.86 -17.15 11.42
N GLU A 182 13.32 -15.94 11.31
CA GLU A 182 11.93 -15.62 11.72
C GLU A 182 10.91 -16.39 10.88
N ILE A 183 11.11 -16.49 9.55
CA ILE A 183 10.25 -17.28 8.66
C ILE A 183 10.32 -18.77 9.02
N ASP A 184 11.51 -19.29 9.30
CA ASP A 184 11.70 -20.68 9.69
C ASP A 184 11.02 -20.99 11.05
N ALA A 185 11.08 -20.04 12.00
CA ALA A 185 10.36 -20.16 13.27
C ALA A 185 8.84 -20.19 13.05
N PHE A 186 8.31 -19.24 12.29
CA PHE A 186 6.88 -19.16 11.94
C PHE A 186 6.40 -20.43 11.23
N ARG A 187 7.20 -20.97 10.30
CA ARG A 187 6.91 -22.24 9.63
C ARG A 187 6.77 -23.38 10.63
N ASN A 188 7.69 -23.51 11.59
CA ASN A 188 7.65 -24.57 12.59
C ASN A 188 6.43 -24.44 13.51
N GLU A 189 6.08 -23.21 13.91
CA GLU A 189 4.89 -22.92 14.70
C GLU A 189 3.62 -23.33 13.94
N TYR A 190 3.50 -22.94 12.67
CA TYR A 190 2.38 -23.33 11.80
C TYR A 190 2.30 -24.86 11.65
N GLU A 191 3.41 -25.52 11.32
CA GLU A 191 3.46 -26.98 11.16
C GLU A 191 3.11 -27.72 12.47
N SER A 192 3.40 -27.12 13.64
CA SER A 192 3.00 -27.67 14.93
C SER A 192 1.52 -27.45 15.27
N GLY A 193 0.81 -26.61 14.50
CA GLY A 193 -0.59 -26.25 14.74
C GLY A 193 -0.78 -25.19 15.83
N ASP A 194 0.22 -24.35 16.05
CA ASP A 194 0.08 -23.20 16.95
C ASP A 194 -1.07 -22.28 16.49
N PRO A 195 -2.02 -21.91 17.37
CA PRO A 195 -3.22 -21.18 16.95
C PRO A 195 -2.92 -19.82 16.29
N ASP A 196 -1.97 -19.06 16.84
CA ASP A 196 -1.64 -17.72 16.33
C ASP A 196 -0.90 -17.82 15.00
N ALA A 197 -0.03 -18.82 14.86
CA ALA A 197 0.63 -19.09 13.59
C ALA A 197 -0.35 -19.55 12.50
N VAL A 198 -1.35 -20.37 12.86
CA VAL A 198 -2.42 -20.80 11.96
C VAL A 198 -3.29 -19.62 11.51
N VAL A 199 -3.70 -18.74 12.42
CA VAL A 199 -4.42 -17.51 12.08
C VAL A 199 -3.59 -16.63 11.16
N SER A 200 -2.31 -16.40 11.49
CA SER A 200 -1.39 -15.59 10.69
C SER A 200 -1.19 -16.16 9.28
N TYR A 201 -1.10 -17.49 9.15
CA TYR A 201 -0.99 -18.14 7.84
C TYR A 201 -2.22 -17.87 6.97
N TYR A 202 -3.43 -18.06 7.49
CA TYR A 202 -4.66 -17.81 6.72
C TYR A 202 -4.92 -16.33 6.46
N ASP A 203 -4.48 -15.44 7.37
CA ASP A 203 -4.48 -14.00 7.12
C ASP A 203 -3.60 -13.66 5.90
N MET A 204 -2.39 -14.21 5.83
CA MET A 204 -1.52 -14.04 4.66
C MET A 204 -2.12 -14.61 3.37
N VAL A 205 -2.83 -15.75 3.43
CA VAL A 205 -3.52 -16.35 2.27
C VAL A 205 -4.56 -15.37 1.72
N LEU A 206 -5.46 -14.89 2.57
CA LEU A 206 -6.54 -13.99 2.13
C LEU A 206 -6.06 -12.58 1.76
N GLN A 207 -4.93 -12.11 2.29
CA GLN A 207 -4.29 -10.86 1.88
C GLN A 207 -3.69 -10.93 0.47
N ARG A 208 -3.27 -12.13 0.00
CA ARG A 208 -2.73 -12.32 -1.35
C ARG A 208 -3.81 -12.39 -2.43
N SER A 209 -5.05 -12.68 -2.05
CA SER A 209 -6.18 -12.77 -2.98
C SER A 209 -6.39 -11.44 -3.73
N SER A 210 -6.53 -11.49 -5.05
CA SER A 210 -6.81 -10.30 -5.86
C SER A 210 -8.30 -10.19 -6.21
N TYR A 211 -8.91 -9.03 -5.97
CA TYR A 211 -10.30 -8.74 -6.31
C TYR A 211 -10.41 -7.56 -7.29
N PRO A 212 -11.50 -7.48 -8.07
CA PRO A 212 -11.79 -6.31 -8.90
C PRO A 212 -11.91 -5.03 -8.06
N ASP A 213 -11.81 -3.85 -8.69
CA ASP A 213 -11.94 -2.56 -8.00
C ASP A 213 -13.24 -2.45 -7.18
N GLY A 214 -13.22 -1.75 -6.05
CA GLY A 214 -14.41 -1.53 -5.22
C GLY A 214 -14.78 -2.68 -4.29
N PHE A 215 -13.92 -3.70 -4.17
CA PHE A 215 -13.99 -4.71 -3.11
C PHE A 215 -13.10 -4.26 -1.94
N PRO A 216 -13.60 -4.29 -0.68
CA PRO A 216 -12.88 -3.71 0.46
C PRO A 216 -11.70 -4.57 0.93
N GLN A 217 -11.76 -5.89 0.75
CA GLN A 217 -10.72 -6.84 1.19
C GLN A 217 -10.33 -6.71 2.67
N HIS A 218 -11.29 -6.36 3.52
CA HIS A 218 -11.10 -6.39 4.97
C HIS A 218 -11.77 -7.65 5.52
N PHE A 219 -11.11 -8.30 6.46
CA PHE A 219 -11.66 -9.48 7.12
C PHE A 219 -11.07 -9.63 8.52
N LYS A 220 -11.72 -10.47 9.32
CA LYS A 220 -11.26 -10.90 10.63
C LYS A 220 -11.27 -12.43 10.66
N ILE A 221 -10.26 -13.00 11.28
CA ILE A 221 -10.08 -14.45 11.36
C ILE A 221 -9.95 -14.85 12.83
N ALA A 222 -10.59 -15.94 13.21
CA ALA A 222 -10.43 -16.61 14.49
C ALA A 222 -10.32 -18.12 14.26
N PHE A 223 -9.47 -18.79 15.02
CA PHE A 223 -9.25 -20.23 14.92
C PHE A 223 -9.60 -20.93 16.23
N VAL A 224 -10.32 -22.04 16.16
CA VAL A 224 -10.66 -22.90 17.30
C VAL A 224 -9.89 -24.21 17.17
N PRO A 225 -8.78 -24.39 17.90
CA PRO A 225 -7.88 -25.53 17.73
C PRO A 225 -8.54 -26.89 17.97
N GLU A 226 -9.43 -26.99 18.97
CA GLU A 226 -10.08 -28.25 19.38
C GLU A 226 -10.95 -28.85 18.27
N SER A 227 -11.50 -27.97 17.42
CA SER A 227 -12.39 -28.34 16.32
C SER A 227 -11.78 -28.10 14.95
N ARG A 228 -10.53 -27.64 14.89
CA ARG A 228 -9.82 -27.25 13.65
C ARG A 228 -10.70 -26.37 12.76
N GLN A 229 -11.39 -25.42 13.40
CA GLN A 229 -12.39 -24.58 12.78
C GLN A 229 -11.87 -23.17 12.63
N LEU A 230 -11.90 -22.64 11.41
CA LEU A 230 -11.60 -21.24 11.13
C LEU A 230 -12.89 -20.47 10.89
N VAL A 231 -13.03 -19.34 11.57
CA VAL A 231 -14.16 -18.42 11.43
C VAL A 231 -13.66 -17.13 10.80
N VAL A 232 -14.26 -16.78 9.67
CA VAL A 232 -13.89 -15.62 8.88
C VAL A 232 -15.09 -14.69 8.78
N GLU A 233 -14.97 -13.49 9.35
CA GLU A 233 -15.87 -12.38 9.05
C GLU A 233 -15.26 -11.57 7.91
N TYR A 234 -15.88 -11.56 6.74
CA TYR A 234 -15.37 -10.92 5.54
C TYR A 234 -16.24 -9.73 5.14
N GLU A 235 -15.63 -8.57 4.91
CA GLU A 235 -16.33 -7.39 4.43
C GLU A 235 -16.65 -7.54 2.94
N LEU A 236 -17.94 -7.65 2.62
CA LEU A 236 -18.47 -7.69 1.27
C LEU A 236 -18.63 -6.27 0.73
N PRO A 237 -18.44 -6.07 -0.59
CA PRO A 237 -18.72 -4.79 -1.23
C PRO A 237 -20.21 -4.43 -1.17
N THR A 238 -20.53 -3.15 -1.37
CA THR A 238 -21.91 -2.69 -1.61
C THR A 238 -22.37 -2.97 -3.05
N VAL A 239 -23.65 -2.75 -3.33
CA VAL A 239 -24.23 -2.91 -4.69
C VAL A 239 -23.58 -2.00 -5.75
N ASP A 240 -22.88 -0.94 -5.32
CA ASP A 240 -22.23 0.05 -6.19
C ASP A 240 -21.12 -0.53 -7.08
N ILE A 241 -20.63 -1.75 -6.76
CA ILE A 241 -19.69 -2.46 -7.63
C ILE A 241 -20.26 -2.76 -9.01
N VAL A 242 -21.59 -2.85 -9.13
CA VAL A 242 -22.30 -3.13 -10.38
C VAL A 242 -22.63 -1.81 -11.07
N PRO A 243 -22.07 -1.55 -12.28
CA PRO A 243 -22.35 -0.30 -12.98
C PRO A 243 -23.84 -0.11 -13.28
N ALA A 244 -24.41 1.01 -12.82
CA ALA A 244 -25.80 1.38 -13.11
C ALA A 244 -26.02 1.69 -14.60
N VAL A 245 -24.97 2.07 -15.32
CA VAL A 245 -24.99 2.29 -16.77
C VAL A 245 -24.81 0.96 -17.50
N LYS A 246 -25.67 0.72 -18.49
CA LYS A 246 -25.57 -0.42 -19.40
C LYS A 246 -24.71 -0.12 -20.61
N GLN A 247 -24.89 1.05 -21.21
CA GLN A 247 -24.22 1.44 -22.45
C GLN A 247 -24.21 2.95 -22.64
N HIS A 248 -23.11 3.47 -23.19
CA HIS A 248 -22.94 4.83 -23.71
C HIS A 248 -23.22 4.86 -25.22
N ARG A 249 -23.87 5.93 -25.71
CA ARG A 249 -24.15 6.18 -27.13
C ARG A 249 -23.84 7.63 -27.50
N TYR A 250 -23.00 7.82 -28.51
CA TYR A 250 -22.75 9.15 -29.08
C TYR A 250 -23.91 9.59 -29.99
N VAL A 251 -24.46 10.78 -29.71
CA VAL A 251 -25.54 11.40 -30.49
C VAL A 251 -24.96 12.55 -31.32
N LYS A 252 -24.77 12.29 -32.61
CA LYS A 252 -24.14 13.24 -33.56
C LYS A 252 -24.88 14.57 -33.69
N SER A 253 -26.19 14.57 -33.55
CA SER A 253 -27.02 15.78 -33.74
C SER A 253 -26.87 16.80 -32.62
N THR A 254 -26.61 16.34 -31.40
CA THR A 254 -26.50 17.16 -30.18
C THR A 254 -25.08 17.22 -29.64
N ASP A 255 -24.14 16.53 -30.28
CA ASP A 255 -22.76 16.34 -29.82
C ASP A 255 -22.66 15.88 -28.36
N SER A 256 -23.57 14.99 -27.93
CA SER A 256 -23.67 14.52 -26.56
C SER A 256 -23.46 13.01 -26.46
N ILE A 257 -23.00 12.54 -25.30
CA ILE A 257 -22.99 11.12 -24.96
C ILE A 257 -24.20 10.86 -24.07
N ASN A 258 -25.07 9.96 -24.52
CA ASN A 258 -26.24 9.53 -23.75
C ASN A 258 -25.97 8.16 -23.12
N GLU A 259 -26.53 7.95 -21.94
CA GLU A 259 -26.42 6.71 -21.18
C GLU A 259 -27.76 5.96 -21.16
N SER A 260 -27.70 4.64 -21.24
CA SER A 260 -28.86 3.77 -21.02
C SER A 260 -28.72 3.06 -19.67
N PRO A 261 -29.78 3.05 -18.83
CA PRO A 261 -29.71 2.42 -17.52
C PRO A 261 -29.72 0.90 -17.64
N ARG A 262 -28.99 0.25 -16.73
CA ARG A 262 -29.02 -1.21 -16.54
C ARG A 262 -30.32 -1.60 -15.81
N PRO A 263 -31.02 -2.66 -16.26
CA PRO A 263 -32.22 -3.14 -15.57
C PRO A 263 -31.94 -3.48 -14.10
N ALA A 264 -32.81 -3.06 -13.19
CA ALA A 264 -32.67 -3.32 -11.75
C ALA A 264 -32.59 -4.82 -11.42
N THR A 265 -33.30 -5.67 -12.17
CA THR A 265 -33.23 -7.13 -12.04
C THR A 265 -31.84 -7.68 -12.36
N GLN A 266 -31.16 -7.10 -13.35
CA GLN A 266 -29.79 -7.48 -13.71
C GLN A 266 -28.81 -7.01 -12.64
N ILE A 267 -28.99 -5.82 -12.06
CA ILE A 267 -28.16 -5.32 -10.95
C ILE A 267 -28.30 -6.26 -9.74
N LYS A 268 -29.55 -6.56 -9.32
CA LYS A 268 -29.84 -7.44 -8.18
C LYS A 268 -29.20 -8.83 -8.35
N SER A 269 -29.37 -9.45 -9.52
CA SER A 269 -28.81 -10.78 -9.79
C SER A 269 -27.27 -10.78 -9.90
N THR A 270 -26.68 -9.78 -10.56
CA THR A 270 -25.22 -9.66 -10.68
C THR A 270 -24.56 -9.46 -9.32
N TYR A 271 -25.12 -8.57 -8.48
CA TYR A 271 -24.59 -8.32 -7.14
C TYR A 271 -24.69 -9.56 -6.26
N ALA A 272 -25.85 -10.23 -6.22
CA ALA A 272 -26.03 -11.46 -5.46
C ALA A 272 -25.05 -12.57 -5.91
N ALA A 273 -24.84 -12.71 -7.22
CA ALA A 273 -23.85 -13.66 -7.76
C ALA A 273 -22.41 -13.27 -7.40
N ALA A 274 -22.06 -11.98 -7.39
CA ALA A 274 -20.73 -11.51 -7.04
C ALA A 274 -20.38 -11.83 -5.58
N ILE A 275 -21.24 -11.48 -4.62
CA ILE A 275 -21.00 -11.78 -3.21
C ILE A 275 -21.02 -13.28 -2.90
N ALA A 276 -21.82 -14.07 -3.64
CA ALA A 276 -21.81 -15.52 -3.54
C ALA A 276 -20.50 -16.14 -4.03
N GLN A 277 -19.94 -15.60 -5.11
CA GLN A 277 -18.61 -15.99 -5.60
C GLN A 277 -17.52 -15.66 -4.58
N VAL A 278 -17.56 -14.48 -3.93
CA VAL A 278 -16.60 -14.14 -2.86
C VAL A 278 -16.65 -15.19 -1.75
N ALA A 279 -17.84 -15.53 -1.25
CA ALA A 279 -17.99 -16.52 -0.18
C ALA A 279 -17.39 -17.87 -0.55
N LEU A 280 -17.73 -18.42 -1.73
CA LEU A 280 -17.18 -19.70 -2.19
C LEU A 280 -15.68 -19.62 -2.45
N ARG A 281 -15.20 -18.52 -3.02
CA ARG A 281 -13.79 -18.27 -3.29
C ARG A 281 -12.99 -18.26 -2.00
N THR A 282 -13.41 -17.49 -1.00
CA THR A 282 -12.72 -17.44 0.30
C THR A 282 -12.64 -18.82 0.94
N VAL A 283 -13.72 -19.60 0.94
CA VAL A 283 -13.69 -20.97 1.49
C VAL A 283 -12.76 -21.89 0.68
N HIS A 284 -12.74 -21.75 -0.65
CA HIS A 284 -11.83 -22.49 -1.51
C HIS A 284 -10.36 -22.18 -1.22
N GLU A 285 -9.99 -20.90 -1.23
CA GLU A 285 -8.62 -20.41 -0.96
C GLU A 285 -8.11 -20.96 0.38
N LEU A 286 -8.95 -20.95 1.43
CA LEU A 286 -8.59 -21.44 2.76
C LEU A 286 -8.35 -22.96 2.80
N PHE A 287 -9.24 -23.76 2.20
CA PHE A 287 -9.06 -25.20 2.19
C PHE A 287 -7.93 -25.65 1.26
N GLU A 288 -7.73 -24.97 0.13
CA GLU A 288 -6.68 -25.27 -0.84
C GLU A 288 -5.29 -24.97 -0.24
N ALA A 289 -5.12 -23.80 0.38
CA ALA A 289 -3.85 -23.40 0.96
C ALA A 289 -3.40 -24.27 2.15
N ASP A 290 -4.32 -24.94 2.85
CA ASP A 290 -4.03 -25.74 4.05
C ASP A 290 -3.45 -27.12 3.72
N ARG A 291 -2.15 -27.13 3.37
CA ARG A 291 -1.38 -28.36 3.20
C ARG A 291 -0.99 -29.02 4.52
N GLY A 292 -0.92 -28.25 5.60
CA GLY A 292 -0.65 -28.74 6.97
C GLY A 292 -1.82 -29.50 7.60
N ARG A 293 -2.99 -29.49 6.95
CA ARG A 293 -4.23 -30.14 7.39
C ARG A 293 -4.73 -29.60 8.73
N HIS A 294 -4.49 -28.34 9.04
CA HIS A 294 -4.94 -27.71 10.29
C HIS A 294 -6.42 -27.29 10.27
N LEU A 295 -7.07 -27.36 9.10
CA LEU A 295 -8.42 -26.87 8.88
C LEU A 295 -9.37 -27.97 8.38
N ASP A 296 -10.34 -28.29 9.24
CA ASP A 296 -11.41 -29.26 8.93
C ASP A 296 -12.73 -28.57 8.63
N VAL A 297 -12.98 -27.40 9.25
CA VAL A 297 -14.24 -26.66 9.13
C VAL A 297 -13.97 -25.18 8.89
N VAL A 298 -14.68 -24.60 7.92
CA VAL A 298 -14.69 -23.15 7.69
C VAL A 298 -16.08 -22.61 7.97
N VAL A 299 -16.14 -21.53 8.75
CA VAL A 299 -17.30 -20.67 8.91
C VAL A 299 -16.99 -19.33 8.23
N PHE A 300 -17.77 -18.98 7.22
CA PHE A 300 -17.68 -17.70 6.53
C PHE A 300 -18.90 -16.85 6.88
N ASN A 301 -18.68 -15.61 7.27
CA ASN A 301 -19.71 -14.59 7.51
C ASN A 301 -19.39 -13.35 6.67
N GLY A 302 -20.13 -13.16 5.57
CA GLY A 302 -20.01 -11.99 4.70
C GLY A 302 -20.88 -10.85 5.21
N VAL A 303 -20.25 -9.78 5.70
CA VAL A 303 -20.91 -8.59 6.25
C VAL A 303 -20.70 -7.38 5.36
N VAL A 304 -21.65 -6.46 5.30
CA VAL A 304 -21.47 -5.18 4.58
C VAL A 304 -21.40 -4.05 5.60
N ASP A 305 -20.30 -3.30 5.63
CA ASP A 305 -20.21 -2.08 6.44
C ASP A 305 -20.73 -0.89 5.62
N THR A 306 -21.89 -0.36 6.02
CA THR A 306 -22.54 0.71 5.26
C THR A 306 -23.46 1.56 6.14
N ILE A 307 -24.03 2.60 5.56
CA ILE A 307 -25.00 3.47 6.23
C ILE A 307 -26.39 3.04 5.78
N ASP A 308 -27.28 2.78 6.73
CA ASP A 308 -28.68 2.53 6.46
C ASP A 308 -29.34 3.80 5.90
N PRO A 309 -29.87 3.79 4.66
CA PRO A 309 -30.54 4.96 4.10
C PRO A 309 -31.78 5.40 4.88
N ALA A 310 -32.43 4.49 5.63
CA ALA A 310 -33.64 4.80 6.38
C ALA A 310 -33.33 5.52 7.70
N SER A 311 -32.29 5.10 8.43
CA SER A 311 -31.93 5.66 9.73
C SER A 311 -30.74 6.62 9.71
N GLY A 312 -29.93 6.60 8.64
CA GLY A 312 -28.66 7.33 8.54
C GLY A 312 -27.56 6.79 9.47
N GLN A 313 -27.80 5.68 10.16
CA GLN A 313 -26.85 5.07 11.08
C GLN A 313 -25.98 4.05 10.38
N LYS A 314 -24.74 3.88 10.87
CA LYS A 314 -23.89 2.78 10.41
C LYS A 314 -24.51 1.45 10.83
N ILE A 315 -24.62 0.54 9.86
CA ILE A 315 -25.09 -0.82 10.03
C ILE A 315 -24.05 -1.78 9.48
N ARG A 316 -24.01 -3.00 10.05
CA ARG A 316 -23.11 -4.07 9.60
C ARG A 316 -23.87 -5.39 9.40
N PRO A 317 -24.87 -5.43 8.49
CA PRO A 317 -25.66 -6.63 8.25
C PRO A 317 -24.82 -7.76 7.66
N CYS A 318 -24.99 -8.98 8.20
CA CYS A 318 -24.51 -10.20 7.58
C CYS A 318 -25.44 -10.59 6.41
N LEU A 319 -24.90 -10.73 5.21
CA LEU A 319 -25.66 -11.08 4.00
C LEU A 319 -25.48 -12.53 3.59
N ILE A 320 -24.35 -13.15 3.93
CA ILE A 320 -24.06 -14.55 3.66
C ILE A 320 -23.41 -15.16 4.89
N THR A 321 -23.90 -16.31 5.34
CA THR A 321 -23.24 -17.15 6.32
C THR A 321 -23.17 -18.58 5.82
N LEU A 322 -22.01 -19.20 5.91
CA LEU A 322 -21.75 -20.56 5.45
C LEU A 322 -20.90 -21.27 6.48
N ARG A 323 -21.30 -22.48 6.88
CA ARG A 323 -20.45 -23.40 7.62
C ARG A 323 -20.33 -24.69 6.82
N THR A 324 -19.11 -25.10 6.51
CA THR A 324 -18.87 -26.32 5.72
C THR A 324 -17.59 -27.02 6.17
N THR A 325 -17.54 -28.33 5.92
CA THR A 325 -16.35 -29.14 6.17
C THR A 325 -15.50 -29.26 4.90
N ARG A 326 -14.21 -29.56 5.09
CA ARG A 326 -13.29 -29.85 3.99
C ARG A 326 -13.83 -30.92 3.05
N ASP A 327 -14.34 -32.03 3.58
CA ASP A 327 -14.83 -33.15 2.77
C ASP A 327 -16.08 -32.77 1.97
N THR A 328 -17.01 -32.05 2.59
CA THR A 328 -18.25 -31.60 1.92
C THR A 328 -17.93 -30.62 0.80
N PHE A 329 -17.03 -29.66 1.08
CA PHE A 329 -16.66 -28.64 0.11
C PHE A 329 -15.76 -29.18 -1.00
N GLY A 330 -14.81 -30.06 -0.67
CA GLY A 330 -13.89 -30.70 -1.61
C GLY A 330 -14.56 -31.67 -2.59
N ALA A 331 -15.78 -32.13 -2.30
CA ALA A 331 -16.59 -32.93 -3.21
C ALA A 331 -17.25 -32.10 -4.33
N LEU A 332 -17.20 -30.76 -4.25
CA LEU A 332 -17.81 -29.86 -5.22
C LEU A 332 -16.89 -29.62 -6.43
N ASP A 333 -17.48 -29.57 -7.62
CA ASP A 333 -16.79 -29.11 -8.83
C ASP A 333 -17.06 -27.61 -9.05
N LEU A 334 -16.28 -26.77 -8.35
CA LEU A 334 -16.45 -25.31 -8.37
C LEU A 334 -16.32 -24.67 -9.76
N ALA A 335 -15.69 -25.35 -10.72
CA ALA A 335 -15.55 -24.83 -12.08
C ALA A 335 -16.91 -24.79 -12.83
N HIS A 336 -17.87 -25.62 -12.42
CA HIS A 336 -19.14 -25.80 -13.11
C HIS A 336 -20.37 -25.48 -12.24
N VAL A 337 -20.19 -24.96 -11.02
CA VAL A 337 -21.32 -24.59 -10.16
C VAL A 337 -21.90 -23.21 -10.50
N ASP A 338 -23.22 -23.08 -10.33
CA ASP A 338 -23.83 -21.78 -10.11
C ASP A 338 -23.59 -21.36 -8.64
N PRO A 339 -22.95 -20.22 -8.36
CA PRO A 339 -22.54 -19.85 -7.00
C PRO A 339 -23.70 -19.79 -5.99
N LEU A 340 -24.85 -19.26 -6.39
CA LEU A 340 -26.01 -19.14 -5.50
C LEU A 340 -26.63 -20.50 -5.20
N LYS A 341 -26.79 -21.36 -6.21
CA LYS A 341 -27.27 -22.73 -6.01
C LYS A 341 -26.29 -23.58 -5.21
N CYS A 342 -24.99 -23.36 -5.38
CA CYS A 342 -23.95 -24.02 -4.61
C CYS A 342 -24.06 -23.67 -3.12
N LEU A 343 -24.21 -22.38 -2.79
CA LEU A 343 -24.45 -21.94 -1.41
C LEU A 343 -25.73 -22.55 -0.82
N GLN A 344 -26.80 -22.63 -1.61
CA GLN A 344 -28.04 -23.30 -1.19
C GLN A 344 -27.83 -24.80 -0.92
N HIS A 345 -27.06 -25.49 -1.78
CA HIS A 345 -26.72 -26.90 -1.58
C HIS A 345 -25.92 -27.12 -0.28
N LEU A 346 -25.02 -26.19 0.04
CA LEU A 346 -24.27 -26.16 1.30
C LEU A 346 -25.08 -25.68 2.51
N SER A 347 -26.39 -25.45 2.34
CA SER A 347 -27.28 -24.94 3.40
C SER A 347 -26.81 -23.60 4.00
N ALA A 348 -26.15 -22.77 3.19
CA ALA A 348 -25.74 -21.42 3.59
C ALA A 348 -26.97 -20.54 3.84
N GLY A 349 -26.88 -19.67 4.84
CA GLY A 349 -27.80 -18.56 5.02
C GLY A 349 -27.45 -17.46 4.02
N VAL A 350 -28.29 -17.24 3.01
CA VAL A 350 -28.10 -16.15 2.03
C VAL A 350 -29.26 -15.17 2.13
N SER A 351 -28.94 -13.87 2.14
CA SER A 351 -29.94 -12.81 2.17
C SER A 351 -30.91 -12.93 0.99
N LYS A 352 -32.21 -12.81 1.29
CA LYS A 352 -33.27 -12.80 0.27
C LYS A 352 -33.24 -11.55 -0.60
N SER A 353 -32.66 -10.47 -0.09
CA SER A 353 -32.52 -9.19 -0.79
C SER A 353 -31.20 -8.51 -0.40
N PRO A 354 -30.05 -8.97 -0.96
CA PRO A 354 -28.74 -8.41 -0.60
C PRO A 354 -28.62 -6.92 -0.93
N VAL A 355 -29.28 -6.45 -2.00
CA VAL A 355 -29.29 -5.04 -2.41
C VAL A 355 -30.00 -4.15 -1.38
N GLU A 356 -31.02 -4.69 -0.71
CA GLU A 356 -31.75 -4.00 0.36
C GLU A 356 -31.16 -4.32 1.74
N LEU A 357 -29.96 -4.94 1.78
CA LEU A 357 -29.21 -5.23 2.99
C LEU A 357 -29.99 -6.04 4.04
N THR A 358 -30.92 -6.89 3.60
CA THR A 358 -31.71 -7.72 4.51
C THR A 358 -30.79 -8.72 5.21
N PRO A 359 -30.62 -8.68 6.54
CA PRO A 359 -29.63 -9.53 7.20
C PRO A 359 -30.07 -10.99 7.28
N VAL A 360 -29.09 -11.89 7.32
CA VAL A 360 -29.24 -13.27 7.78
C VAL A 360 -28.55 -13.43 9.13
N ARG A 361 -29.06 -14.34 9.97
CA ARG A 361 -28.41 -14.64 11.25
C ARG A 361 -27.15 -15.45 11.01
N PRO A 362 -25.96 -15.02 11.48
CA PRO A 362 -24.73 -15.82 11.39
C PRO A 362 -24.91 -17.20 12.03
N VAL A 363 -24.35 -18.25 11.41
CA VAL A 363 -24.33 -19.59 12.00
C VAL A 363 -23.50 -19.62 13.28
N LEU A 364 -22.43 -18.83 13.32
CA LEU A 364 -21.59 -18.59 14.49
C LEU A 364 -21.13 -17.14 14.42
N GLU A 365 -21.31 -16.38 15.50
CA GLU A 365 -20.88 -14.97 15.58
C GLU A 365 -19.40 -14.89 15.97
N PHE A 366 -18.64 -13.93 15.41
CA PHE A 366 -17.19 -13.83 15.62
C PHE A 366 -16.79 -13.62 17.09
N ASN A 367 -17.62 -12.90 17.85
CA ASN A 367 -17.48 -12.73 19.31
C ASN A 367 -17.58 -14.05 20.10
N MET A 368 -18.27 -15.07 19.58
CA MET A 368 -18.44 -16.39 20.21
C MET A 368 -17.30 -17.38 19.91
N VAL A 369 -16.33 -16.97 19.08
CA VAL A 369 -15.16 -17.77 18.67
C VAL A 369 -13.92 -17.39 19.49
N ASP A 370 -14.02 -16.32 20.26
CA ASP A 370 -13.06 -16.04 21.32
C ASP A 370 -13.15 -17.19 22.34
N ALA A 371 -12.04 -17.89 22.58
CA ALA A 371 -11.95 -18.98 23.55
C ALA A 371 -12.36 -18.56 24.98
N ARG A 372 -12.56 -17.26 25.23
CA ARG A 372 -13.04 -16.67 26.47
C ARG A 372 -14.57 -16.51 26.58
N PHE A 373 -15.33 -16.77 25.51
CA PHE A 373 -16.79 -16.54 25.47
C PHE A 373 -17.61 -17.74 24.96
N VAL A 374 -17.22 -18.97 25.34
CA VAL A 374 -18.22 -20.03 25.45
C VAL A 374 -19.08 -19.69 26.67
N GLU A 375 -20.30 -19.20 26.43
CA GLU A 375 -21.31 -19.10 27.50
C GLU A 375 -21.57 -20.51 28.07
N GLU A 376 -20.92 -20.83 29.20
CA GLU A 376 -21.65 -21.44 30.30
C GLU A 376 -22.71 -20.42 30.72
N SER A 377 -23.91 -20.62 30.18
CA SER A 377 -25.11 -20.02 30.73
C SER A 377 -25.26 -20.47 32.18
N ASP A 378 -25.15 -19.47 33.06
CA ASP A 378 -25.81 -19.36 34.37
C ASP A 378 -25.22 -20.17 35.53
N ALA A 379 -24.25 -19.57 36.24
CA ALA A 379 -24.21 -19.59 37.70
C ALA A 379 -23.16 -18.62 38.29
N LEU A 380 -23.67 -17.64 39.04
CA LEU A 380 -23.02 -16.96 40.17
C LEU A 380 -22.01 -15.86 39.84
N SER A 381 -22.46 -14.63 40.12
CA SER A 381 -21.66 -13.49 40.57
C SER A 381 -20.59 -13.91 41.59
N ILE A 382 -19.37 -14.10 41.13
CA ILE A 382 -18.17 -14.19 41.97
C ILE A 382 -17.36 -12.91 41.70
N VAL A 383 -16.95 -12.28 42.79
CA VAL A 383 -16.24 -11.00 42.86
C VAL A 383 -15.14 -10.91 41.79
N ASP A 384 -15.36 -10.06 40.78
CA ASP A 384 -14.42 -9.78 39.69
C ASP A 384 -13.17 -9.07 40.23
N SER A 385 -12.08 -9.83 40.42
CA SER A 385 -10.79 -9.42 40.99
C SER A 385 -9.85 -8.73 39.99
N ARG A 386 -10.29 -8.46 38.75
CA ARG A 386 -9.47 -7.79 37.73
C ARG A 386 -9.14 -6.34 38.12
N PRO A 387 -7.88 -5.88 37.97
CA PRO A 387 -7.50 -4.49 38.18
C PRO A 387 -8.27 -3.55 37.24
N ASN A 388 -8.82 -2.47 37.80
CA ASN A 388 -9.53 -1.46 37.03
C ASN A 388 -8.55 -0.37 36.55
N LEU A 389 -8.43 -0.16 35.24
CA LEU A 389 -7.50 0.83 34.68
C LEU A 389 -7.84 2.28 35.07
N MET A 390 -9.09 2.53 35.45
CA MET A 390 -9.54 3.84 35.91
C MET A 390 -9.06 4.17 37.33
N ASP A 391 -8.62 3.16 38.11
CA ASP A 391 -8.15 3.34 39.49
C ASP A 391 -6.64 3.66 39.58
N LEU A 392 -5.91 3.52 38.47
CA LEU A 392 -4.49 3.87 38.40
C LEU A 392 -4.31 5.39 38.57
N SER A 393 -3.10 5.86 38.88
CA SER A 393 -2.70 7.27 38.72
C SER A 393 -2.27 7.56 37.27
N PRO A 394 -2.24 8.84 36.80
CA PRO A 394 -1.87 9.14 35.42
C PRO A 394 -0.50 8.57 35.03
N GLY A 395 0.50 8.71 35.91
CA GLY A 395 1.83 8.16 35.67
C GLY A 395 1.87 6.62 35.69
N GLU A 396 1.03 5.96 36.49
CA GLU A 396 0.93 4.48 36.46
C GLU A 396 0.25 3.99 35.18
N PHE A 397 -0.75 4.73 34.67
CA PHE A 397 -1.38 4.42 33.40
C PHE A 397 -0.40 4.62 32.23
N GLU A 398 0.34 5.72 32.21
CA GLU A 398 1.40 5.95 31.20
C GLU A 398 2.47 4.86 31.24
N ALA A 399 2.93 4.46 32.43
CA ALA A 399 3.90 3.37 32.60
C ALA A 399 3.33 2.02 32.13
N LEU A 400 2.05 1.75 32.36
CA LEU A 400 1.37 0.55 31.85
C LEU A 400 1.38 0.51 30.32
N ILE A 401 1.01 1.63 29.68
CA ILE A 401 1.02 1.74 28.21
C ILE A 401 2.44 1.58 27.65
N GLN A 402 3.43 2.19 28.29
CA GLN A 402 4.83 2.03 27.89
C GLN A 402 5.27 0.56 27.97
N ASN A 403 4.98 -0.11 29.09
CA ASN A 403 5.32 -1.52 29.27
C ASN A 403 4.62 -2.41 28.24
N LEU A 404 3.35 -2.12 27.95
CA LEU A 404 2.59 -2.81 26.91
C LEU A 404 3.31 -2.73 25.56
N PHE A 405 3.63 -1.52 25.08
CA PHE A 405 4.30 -1.37 23.79
C PHE A 405 5.73 -1.91 23.78
N THR A 406 6.41 -1.90 24.93
CA THR A 406 7.73 -2.55 25.07
C THR A 406 7.61 -4.07 24.88
N LYS A 407 6.58 -4.70 25.50
CA LYS A 407 6.30 -6.12 25.31
C LYS A 407 5.82 -6.46 23.89
N MET A 408 5.20 -5.51 23.19
CA MET A 408 4.87 -5.60 21.76
C MET A 408 6.08 -5.42 20.84
N GLY A 409 7.30 -5.28 21.38
CA GLY A 409 8.53 -5.23 20.60
C GLY A 409 8.98 -3.83 20.17
N LEU A 410 8.39 -2.75 20.71
CA LEU A 410 8.89 -1.39 20.52
C LEU A 410 9.98 -1.04 21.55
N GLU A 411 11.03 -0.36 21.12
CA GLU A 411 12.04 0.19 22.02
C GLU A 411 11.53 1.52 22.62
N ALA A 412 10.75 1.43 23.70
CA ALA A 412 10.18 2.61 24.36
C ALA A 412 11.18 3.31 25.30
N ARG A 413 11.33 4.64 25.19
CA ARG A 413 12.10 5.45 26.14
C ARG A 413 11.20 6.46 26.82
N GLN A 414 11.32 6.59 28.14
CA GLN A 414 10.55 7.57 28.90
C GLN A 414 11.01 8.98 28.52
N THR A 415 10.09 9.80 28.01
CA THR A 415 10.33 11.23 27.81
C THR A 415 10.29 11.94 29.17
N ARG A 416 11.14 12.95 29.37
CA ARG A 416 11.04 13.77 30.58
C ARG A 416 9.74 14.56 30.52
N ALA A 417 8.96 14.49 31.59
CA ALA A 417 7.73 15.24 31.73
C ALA A 417 7.97 16.74 31.47
N SER A 418 7.05 17.33 30.71
CA SER A 418 6.87 18.77 30.54
C SER A 418 7.91 19.50 29.66
N ARG A 419 7.65 19.49 28.35
CA ARG A 419 7.78 20.65 27.43
C ARG A 419 7.23 20.40 26.02
N ASP A 420 6.96 19.14 25.66
CA ASP A 420 6.70 18.76 24.26
C ASP A 420 5.22 18.40 23.99
N GLY A 421 4.30 19.35 24.18
CA GLY A 421 2.98 19.29 23.54
C GLY A 421 2.05 18.11 23.89
N GLY A 422 2.27 17.40 25.01
CA GLY A 422 1.40 16.31 25.48
C GLY A 422 1.76 14.91 24.99
N VAL A 423 3.04 14.65 24.68
CA VAL A 423 3.55 13.29 24.40
C VAL A 423 3.84 12.54 25.67
N ASP A 424 3.23 11.36 25.82
CA ASP A 424 3.37 10.52 27.01
C ASP A 424 4.49 9.49 26.85
N CYS A 425 4.72 9.00 25.62
CA CYS A 425 5.82 8.09 25.32
C CYS A 425 6.35 8.27 23.88
N ILE A 426 7.68 8.21 23.72
CA ILE A 426 8.30 8.04 22.41
C ILE A 426 8.92 6.64 22.37
N ALA A 427 8.51 5.86 21.38
CA ALA A 427 9.03 4.54 21.14
C ALA A 427 9.71 4.47 19.77
N TYR A 428 10.56 3.47 19.58
CA TYR A 428 11.17 3.20 18.29
C TYR A 428 10.81 1.78 17.85
N ASP A 429 10.19 1.66 16.69
CA ASP A 429 9.92 0.38 16.08
C ASP A 429 11.19 -0.08 15.34
N PRO A 430 11.83 -1.19 15.77
CA PRO A 430 13.11 -1.63 15.22
C PRO A 430 13.00 -2.25 13.82
N ARG A 431 11.78 -2.42 13.26
CA ARG A 431 11.57 -3.04 11.95
C ARG A 431 12.20 -2.18 10.83
N PRO A 432 13.11 -2.71 10.00
CA PRO A 432 13.87 -1.91 9.02
C PRO A 432 13.04 -1.27 7.89
N ILE A 433 11.87 -1.82 7.58
CA ILE A 433 11.06 -1.42 6.41
C ILE A 433 9.85 -0.56 6.81
N PHE A 434 9.23 -0.86 7.95
CA PHE A 434 8.01 -0.21 8.43
C PHE A 434 8.20 0.52 9.77
N GLY A 435 9.36 0.34 10.41
CA GLY A 435 9.66 0.91 11.72
C GLY A 435 10.11 2.37 11.64
N GLY A 436 10.63 2.87 12.76
CA GLY A 436 10.93 4.28 12.96
C GLY A 436 10.37 4.82 14.26
N LYS A 437 10.44 6.14 14.43
CA LYS A 437 10.01 6.81 15.66
C LYS A 437 8.48 6.81 15.74
N VAL A 438 7.95 6.30 16.85
CA VAL A 438 6.52 6.23 17.16
C VAL A 438 6.21 7.15 18.33
N VAL A 439 5.22 8.02 18.16
CA VAL A 439 4.73 8.90 19.23
C VAL A 439 3.46 8.30 19.81
N ILE A 440 3.43 8.10 21.12
CA ILE A 440 2.32 7.46 21.82
C ILE A 440 1.76 8.45 22.84
N GLN A 441 0.45 8.62 22.82
CA GLN A 441 -0.29 9.45 23.75
C GLN A 441 -1.41 8.61 24.37
N ALA A 442 -1.58 8.72 25.68
CA ALA A 442 -2.51 7.93 26.47
C ALA A 442 -3.49 8.87 27.21
N LYS A 443 -4.80 8.68 26.97
CA LYS A 443 -5.88 9.49 27.55
C LYS A 443 -6.80 8.62 28.38
N ARG A 444 -6.64 8.66 29.70
CA ARG A 444 -7.50 7.94 30.64
C ARG A 444 -8.80 8.70 30.91
N TYR A 445 -9.76 8.56 29.99
CA TYR A 445 -11.01 9.31 29.97
C TYR A 445 -12.21 8.36 30.22
N LYS A 446 -13.32 8.92 30.70
CA LYS A 446 -14.64 8.32 30.84
C LYS A 446 -15.49 8.59 29.61
N ASN A 447 -15.40 9.79 29.04
CA ASN A 447 -16.17 10.18 27.87
C ASN A 447 -15.38 10.00 26.57
N THR A 448 -16.12 9.90 25.48
CA THR A 448 -15.58 9.76 24.12
C THR A 448 -14.56 10.85 23.79
N VAL A 449 -13.37 10.44 23.32
CA VAL A 449 -12.29 11.34 22.91
C VAL A 449 -12.62 11.99 21.57
N GLY A 450 -12.65 13.32 21.57
CA GLY A 450 -12.95 14.16 20.40
C GLY A 450 -11.77 14.33 19.43
N VAL A 451 -12.08 14.88 18.25
CA VAL A 451 -11.12 15.05 17.14
C VAL A 451 -9.95 16.00 17.47
N SER A 452 -10.11 16.89 18.46
CA SER A 452 -9.05 17.78 18.92
C SER A 452 -7.81 17.01 19.35
N ALA A 453 -7.97 15.97 20.19
CA ALA A 453 -6.85 15.16 20.65
C ALA A 453 -6.11 14.46 19.50
N VAL A 454 -6.83 13.99 18.47
CA VAL A 454 -6.22 13.36 17.30
C VAL A 454 -5.47 14.38 16.44
N ARG A 455 -5.99 15.61 16.32
CA ARG A 455 -5.32 16.72 15.62
C ARG A 455 -4.06 17.14 16.33
N ASP A 456 -4.11 17.22 17.65
CA ASP A 456 -2.95 17.58 18.48
C ASP A 456 -1.85 16.52 18.35
N LEU A 457 -2.21 15.22 18.44
CA LEU A 457 -1.28 14.12 18.20
C LEU A 457 -0.65 14.19 16.80
N PHE A 458 -1.43 14.52 15.77
CA PHE A 458 -0.90 14.65 14.41
C PHE A 458 0.08 15.82 14.27
N GLY A 459 -0.21 16.95 14.92
CA GLY A 459 0.72 18.08 14.98
C GLY A 459 2.04 17.67 15.63
N THR A 460 1.96 16.90 16.70
CA THR A 460 3.15 16.40 17.40
C THR A 460 3.92 15.37 16.60
N LEU A 461 3.24 14.44 15.91
CA LEU A 461 3.85 13.47 14.99
C LEU A 461 4.72 14.17 13.93
N GLN A 462 4.19 15.24 13.33
CA GLN A 462 4.89 16.02 12.31
C GLN A 462 6.09 16.80 12.88
N ASN A 463 5.93 17.41 14.07
CA ASN A 463 7.02 18.14 14.73
C ASN A 463 8.16 17.21 15.17
N GLU A 464 7.82 16.00 15.63
CA GLU A 464 8.79 15.01 16.12
C GLU A 464 9.46 14.19 15.02
N GLY A 465 8.99 14.32 13.76
CA GLY A 465 9.45 13.51 12.63
C GLY A 465 9.14 12.02 12.78
N ALA A 466 8.03 11.70 13.46
CA ALA A 466 7.63 10.33 13.75
C ALA A 466 6.97 9.65 12.54
N SER A 467 7.26 8.37 12.33
CA SER A 467 6.67 7.57 11.25
C SER A 467 5.25 7.11 11.58
N LYS A 468 4.88 7.07 12.87
CA LYS A 468 3.55 6.66 13.34
C LYS A 468 3.17 7.36 14.65
N GLY A 469 1.89 7.65 14.82
CA GLY A 469 1.30 8.15 16.07
C GLY A 469 0.28 7.15 16.59
N ILE A 470 0.24 6.92 17.89
CA ILE A 470 -0.73 6.04 18.53
C ILE A 470 -1.42 6.81 19.63
N LEU A 471 -2.74 6.94 19.54
CA LEU A 471 -3.57 7.48 20.61
C LEU A 471 -4.24 6.30 21.31
N VAL A 472 -4.04 6.19 22.61
CA VAL A 472 -4.65 5.18 23.46
C VAL A 472 -5.67 5.86 24.38
N THR A 473 -6.83 5.27 24.59
CA THR A 473 -7.79 5.76 25.58
C THR A 473 -8.50 4.63 26.32
N THR A 474 -8.95 4.90 27.55
CA THR A 474 -9.87 4.02 28.29
C THR A 474 -11.33 4.21 27.85
N ALA A 475 -11.64 5.23 27.05
CA ALA A 475 -12.98 5.47 26.51
C ALA A 475 -13.08 4.97 25.05
N GLY A 476 -14.01 5.53 24.27
CA GLY A 476 -14.06 5.38 22.82
C GLY A 476 -13.62 6.65 22.09
N TYR A 477 -13.56 6.59 20.75
CA TYR A 477 -13.35 7.75 19.89
C TYR A 477 -14.63 8.17 19.18
N GLY A 478 -14.78 9.48 18.96
CA GLY A 478 -15.87 10.01 18.15
C GLY A 478 -15.65 9.75 16.67
N GLN A 479 -16.72 9.76 15.87
CA GLN A 479 -16.61 9.55 14.41
C GLN A 479 -15.63 10.52 13.72
N ALA A 480 -15.63 11.79 14.11
CA ALA A 480 -14.72 12.80 13.57
C ALA A 480 -13.23 12.47 13.85
N SER A 481 -12.93 11.72 14.92
CA SER A 481 -11.58 11.28 15.29
C SER A 481 -11.09 10.20 14.30
N PHE A 482 -11.92 9.21 13.98
CA PHE A 482 -11.61 8.19 12.97
C PHE A 482 -11.49 8.78 11.56
N GLU A 483 -12.40 9.69 11.18
CA GLU A 483 -12.34 10.39 9.89
C GLU A 483 -11.07 11.22 9.73
N PHE A 484 -10.63 11.88 10.81
CA PHE A 484 -9.38 12.62 10.79
C PHE A 484 -8.16 11.68 10.72
N ALA A 485 -8.17 10.55 11.41
CA ALA A 485 -7.09 9.57 11.37
C ALA A 485 -6.97 8.84 10.01
N LYS A 486 -8.08 8.74 9.25
CA LYS A 486 -8.11 8.10 7.91
C LYS A 486 -7.03 8.70 7.00
N ASN A 487 -6.22 7.81 6.41
CA ASN A 487 -5.08 8.13 5.53
C ASN A 487 -3.94 8.92 6.18
N LYS A 488 -3.86 8.95 7.52
CA LYS A 488 -2.72 9.50 8.27
C LYS A 488 -2.02 8.36 9.00
N PRO A 489 -0.72 8.51 9.32
CA PRO A 489 0.00 7.51 10.11
C PRO A 489 -0.39 7.60 11.59
N ILE A 490 -1.70 7.52 11.89
CA ILE A 490 -2.27 7.61 13.24
C ILE A 490 -3.10 6.35 13.48
N GLU A 491 -2.84 5.68 14.59
CA GLU A 491 -3.62 4.56 15.08
C GLU A 491 -4.37 4.96 16.34
N LEU A 492 -5.63 4.52 16.44
CA LEU A 492 -6.53 4.83 17.54
C LEU A 492 -6.86 3.52 18.27
N ILE A 493 -6.49 3.44 19.55
CA ILE A 493 -6.71 2.29 20.42
C ILE A 493 -7.70 2.71 21.50
N ASP A 494 -8.94 2.26 21.37
CA ASP A 494 -9.99 2.51 22.36
C ASP A 494 -9.89 1.54 23.55
N GLY A 495 -10.77 1.71 24.54
CA GLY A 495 -10.74 0.94 25.76
C GLY A 495 -10.88 -0.57 25.54
N ALA A 496 -11.68 -0.99 24.57
CA ALA A 496 -11.85 -2.41 24.25
C ALA A 496 -10.57 -3.00 23.65
N ASN A 497 -9.96 -2.29 22.68
CA ASN A 497 -8.70 -2.70 22.07
C ASN A 497 -7.54 -2.65 23.08
N LEU A 498 -7.54 -1.68 24.00
CA LEU A 498 -6.53 -1.60 25.06
C LEU A 498 -6.59 -2.81 26.00
N LEU A 499 -7.79 -3.23 26.41
CA LEU A 499 -7.97 -4.42 27.25
C LEU A 499 -7.47 -5.68 26.54
N TYR A 500 -7.77 -5.82 25.25
CA TYR A 500 -7.26 -6.89 24.42
C TYR A 500 -5.73 -6.92 24.40
N LEU A 501 -5.09 -5.79 24.08
CA LEU A 501 -3.62 -5.70 23.99
C LEU A 501 -2.93 -5.97 25.34
N LEU A 502 -3.52 -5.54 26.45
CA LEU A 502 -2.99 -5.80 27.80
C LEU A 502 -3.04 -7.28 28.19
N GLU A 503 -4.10 -7.98 27.82
CA GLU A 503 -4.19 -9.41 28.07
C GLU A 503 -3.20 -10.17 27.19
N GLU A 504 -3.21 -9.87 25.89
CA GLU A 504 -2.40 -10.52 24.86
C GLU A 504 -0.89 -10.35 25.11
N HIS A 505 -0.43 -9.11 25.22
CA HIS A 505 1.00 -8.82 25.25
C HIS A 505 1.55 -8.61 26.66
N ALA A 506 0.70 -8.23 27.63
CA ALA A 506 1.14 -7.99 28.99
C ALA A 506 0.74 -9.08 29.99
N GLY A 507 -0.17 -10.00 29.63
CA GLY A 507 -0.73 -11.01 30.54
C GLY A 507 -1.60 -10.40 31.63
N VAL A 508 -2.13 -9.19 31.40
CA VAL A 508 -2.90 -8.41 32.39
C VAL A 508 -4.38 -8.43 32.00
N GLN A 509 -5.16 -9.24 32.70
CA GLN A 509 -6.62 -9.18 32.61
C GLN A 509 -7.14 -7.99 33.42
N ALA A 510 -7.38 -6.86 32.75
CA ALA A 510 -7.90 -5.65 33.36
C ALA A 510 -9.39 -5.44 33.06
N LYS A 511 -10.00 -4.47 33.74
CA LYS A 511 -11.32 -3.94 33.41
C LYS A 511 -11.27 -2.42 33.32
N ILE A 512 -12.25 -1.84 32.64
CA ILE A 512 -12.45 -0.38 32.59
C ILE A 512 -13.84 -0.10 33.14
N VAL A 513 -13.89 0.32 34.39
CA VAL A 513 -15.13 0.74 35.05
C VAL A 513 -14.90 2.16 35.61
N PRO A 514 -15.41 3.21 34.95
CA PRO A 514 -15.25 4.57 35.44
C PRO A 514 -15.97 4.74 36.79
N PRO A 515 -15.31 5.31 37.82
CA PRO A 515 -16.00 5.71 39.05
C PRO A 515 -17.14 6.69 38.77
N ASP A 516 -18.19 6.64 39.60
CA ASP A 516 -19.37 7.52 39.45
C ASP A 516 -18.99 9.01 39.48
N GLU A 517 -18.01 9.37 40.30
CA GLU A 517 -17.52 10.74 40.49
C GLU A 517 -16.42 11.18 39.49
N TRP A 518 -16.04 10.33 38.53
CA TRP A 518 -14.94 10.63 37.60
C TRP A 518 -15.24 11.80 36.67
N ARG A 519 -14.27 12.71 36.53
CA ARG A 519 -14.26 13.81 35.55
C ARG A 519 -13.01 13.75 34.69
N ASP A 520 -13.19 13.87 33.39
CA ASP A 520 -12.07 13.85 32.45
C ASP A 520 -11.17 15.08 32.66
N PRO A 521 -9.83 14.90 32.62
CA PRO A 521 -8.90 16.02 32.62
C PRO A 521 -9.18 16.93 31.41
N ALA A 522 -9.19 18.25 31.66
CA ALA A 522 -9.41 19.28 30.64
C ALA A 522 -8.24 19.36 29.65
#